data_AF-A0A8T5PZS3-F1
#
_entry.id   AF-A0A8T5PZS3-F1
#
_cell.length_a   1.000
_cell.length_b   1.000
_cell.length_c   1.000
_cell.angle_alpha   90.00
_cell.angle_beta   90.00
_cell.angle_gamma   90.00
#
_symmetry.space_group_name_H-M   'P 1'
#
loop_
_entity.id
_entity.type
_entity.pdbx_description
1 polymer ?
#
loop_
_entity_poly.entity_id
_entity_poly.type
_entity_poly.pdbx_seq_one_letter_code
_entity_poly.pdbx_strand_id
1 'polypeptide(L)'
;MATKSNPIKRVPTGIHNFDKLIGGGLREKSINLVAGPAGAGKTIFAIQFLVNGIEKFKEPGMYITFEERKDRLYQDMLDFGWDLAKYEKEGKFVFLKYKPTQVKKVLVE
;
A
#
# COMPACT_ATOMS: atom_id res chain seq x y z
N MET A 1 -22.16 -29.70 -15.38
CA MET A 1 -20.78 -29.33 -15.78
C MET A 1 -20.31 -28.25 -14.83
N ALA A 2 -19.36 -28.55 -13.94
CA ALA A 2 -18.74 -27.53 -13.11
C ALA A 2 -17.85 -26.66 -14.01
N THR A 3 -18.14 -25.36 -14.07
CA THR A 3 -17.28 -24.39 -14.73
C THR A 3 -15.93 -24.43 -14.02
N LYS A 4 -14.88 -24.95 -14.68
CA LYS A 4 -13.51 -24.84 -14.18
C LYS A 4 -13.20 -23.34 -14.10
N SER A 5 -13.31 -22.76 -12.90
CA SER A 5 -12.93 -21.38 -12.66
C SER A 5 -11.42 -21.28 -12.88
N ASN A 6 -11.01 -20.34 -13.74
CA ASN A 6 -9.60 -20.04 -13.93
C ASN A 6 -9.01 -19.69 -12.55
N PRO A 7 -7.81 -20.18 -12.20
CA PRO A 7 -7.22 -19.89 -10.91
C PRO A 7 -7.07 -18.38 -10.74
N ILE A 8 -7.59 -17.84 -9.63
CA ILE A 8 -7.54 -16.40 -9.33
C ILE A 8 -6.06 -16.01 -9.22
N LYS A 9 -5.60 -15.13 -10.11
CA LYS A 9 -4.24 -14.58 -10.05
C LYS A 9 -4.09 -13.77 -8.76
N ARG A 10 -2.94 -13.92 -8.10
CA ARG A 10 -2.63 -13.26 -6.84
C ARG A 10 -1.39 -12.39 -6.94
N VAL A 11 -1.39 -11.31 -6.16
CA VAL A 11 -0.29 -10.37 -6.00
C VAL A 11 0.33 -10.60 -4.62
N PRO A 12 1.61 -11.01 -4.55
CA PRO A 12 2.29 -11.19 -3.27
C PRO A 12 2.44 -9.84 -2.57
N THR A 13 2.23 -9.82 -1.26
CA THR A 13 2.50 -8.63 -0.44
C THR A 13 3.96 -8.47 -0.11
N GLY A 14 4.74 -9.55 -0.16
CA GLY A 14 6.13 -9.59 0.27
C GLY A 14 6.31 -9.49 1.79
N ILE A 15 5.22 -9.45 2.57
CA ILE A 15 5.23 -9.41 4.03
C ILE A 15 5.47 -10.83 4.54
N HIS A 16 6.46 -10.97 5.44
CA HIS A 16 6.89 -12.27 5.94
C HIS A 16 5.72 -13.05 6.55
N ASN A 17 5.55 -14.30 6.13
CA ASN A 17 4.47 -15.24 6.48
C ASN A 17 3.03 -14.82 6.13
N PHE A 18 2.76 -13.55 5.84
CA PHE A 18 1.41 -13.08 5.55
C PHE A 18 0.87 -13.68 4.25
N ASP A 19 1.68 -13.69 3.17
CA ASP A 19 1.23 -14.26 1.89
C ASP A 19 0.83 -15.73 2.02
N LYS A 20 1.57 -16.51 2.80
CA LYS A 20 1.24 -17.91 3.09
C LYS A 20 -0.08 -18.02 3.85
N LEU A 21 -0.32 -17.14 4.82
CA LEU A 21 -1.54 -17.12 5.63
C LEU A 21 -2.80 -16.88 4.77
N ILE A 22 -2.71 -16.04 3.73
CA ILE A 22 -3.85 -15.65 2.90
C ILE A 22 -3.96 -16.40 1.55
N GLY A 23 -3.18 -17.47 1.40
CA GLY A 23 -3.23 -18.35 0.22
C GLY A 23 -2.48 -17.82 -1.00
N GLY A 24 -1.33 -17.16 -0.77
CA GLY A 24 -0.39 -16.72 -1.81
C GLY A 24 -0.49 -15.24 -2.18
N GLY A 25 -1.06 -14.39 -1.32
CA GLY A 25 -1.17 -12.94 -1.54
C GLY A 25 -2.60 -12.46 -1.83
N LEU A 26 -2.72 -11.17 -2.13
CA LEU A 26 -3.98 -10.48 -2.43
C LEU A 26 -4.50 -10.89 -3.81
N ARG A 27 -5.80 -10.74 -4.07
CA ARG A 27 -6.34 -11.01 -5.42
C ARG A 27 -5.87 -9.91 -6.38
N GLU A 28 -5.48 -10.28 -7.59
CA GLU A 28 -5.15 -9.30 -8.62
C GLU A 28 -6.41 -8.51 -9.02
N LYS A 29 -6.26 -7.22 -9.33
CA LYS A 29 -7.35 -6.31 -9.75
C LYS A 29 -8.47 -6.22 -8.71
N SER A 30 -8.13 -6.23 -7.41
CA SER A 30 -9.09 -6.08 -6.31
C SER A 30 -8.84 -4.83 -5.47
N ILE A 31 -9.89 -4.42 -4.75
CA ILE A 31 -9.80 -3.45 -3.65
C ILE A 31 -9.76 -4.26 -2.35
N ASN A 32 -8.81 -3.94 -1.47
CA ASN A 32 -8.62 -4.63 -0.20
C ASN A 32 -8.76 -3.63 0.95
N LEU A 33 -9.57 -3.97 1.96
CA LEU A 33 -9.76 -3.16 3.16
C LEU A 33 -8.91 -3.73 4.29
N VAL A 34 -8.02 -2.91 4.85
CA VAL A 34 -7.27 -3.23 6.06
C VAL A 34 -7.89 -2.45 7.22
N ALA A 35 -8.59 -3.15 8.11
CA ALA A 35 -9.35 -2.57 9.21
C ALA A 35 -8.79 -2.99 10.58
N GLY A 36 -8.89 -2.10 11.57
CA GLY A 36 -8.43 -2.32 12.93
C GLY A 36 -8.32 -1.02 13.73
N PRO A 37 -8.19 -1.10 15.07
CA PRO A 37 -8.12 0.08 15.94
C PRO A 37 -6.87 0.94 15.66
N ALA A 38 -6.82 2.14 16.24
CA ALA A 38 -5.62 2.97 16.21
C ALA A 38 -4.42 2.19 16.79
N GLY A 39 -3.24 2.34 16.18
CA GLY A 39 -2.05 1.60 16.59
C GLY A 39 -1.96 0.14 16.09
N ALA A 40 -2.99 -0.42 15.46
CA ALA A 40 -2.97 -1.81 14.95
C ALA A 40 -2.02 -2.06 13.76
N GLY A 41 -1.22 -1.08 13.34
CA GLY A 41 -0.25 -1.23 12.24
C GLY A 41 -0.81 -1.10 10.82
N LYS A 42 -2.02 -0.55 10.63
CA LYS A 42 -2.63 -0.37 9.29
C LYS A 42 -1.74 0.40 8.31
N THR A 43 -1.21 1.54 8.76
CA THR A 43 -0.30 2.37 7.95
C THR A 43 1.00 1.64 7.65
N ILE A 44 1.56 0.93 8.64
CA ILE A 44 2.76 0.12 8.47
C ILE A 44 2.53 -0.98 7.43
N PHE A 45 1.41 -1.71 7.51
CA PHE A 45 1.04 -2.72 6.53
C PHE A 45 0.96 -2.13 5.11
N ALA A 46 0.27 -1.00 4.95
CA ALA A 46 0.10 -0.35 3.65
C ALA A 46 1.45 0.11 3.07
N ILE A 47 2.29 0.77 3.86
CA ILE A 47 3.61 1.22 3.39
C ILE A 47 4.52 0.03 3.10
N GLN A 48 4.54 -1.00 3.97
CA GLN A 48 5.34 -2.19 3.75
C GLN A 48 4.96 -2.90 2.45
N PHE A 49 3.66 -2.97 2.12
CA PHE A 49 3.19 -3.49 0.84
C PHE A 49 3.76 -2.69 -0.34
N LEU A 50 3.71 -1.36 -0.29
CA LEU A 50 4.26 -0.50 -1.35
C LEU A 50 5.79 -0.63 -1.46
N VAL A 51 6.51 -0.63 -0.34
CA VAL A 51 7.97 -0.77 -0.31
C VAL A 51 8.39 -2.14 -0.84
N ASN A 52 7.70 -3.21 -0.46
CA ASN A 52 7.95 -4.53 -1.03
C ASN A 52 7.68 -4.56 -2.54
N GLY A 53 6.61 -3.89 -3.00
CA GLY A 53 6.35 -3.65 -4.42
C GLY A 53 7.57 -3.06 -5.13
N ILE A 54 8.11 -1.99 -4.58
CA ILE A 54 9.26 -1.25 -5.13
C ILE A 54 10.53 -2.11 -5.12
N GLU A 55 10.89 -2.68 -3.96
CA GLU A 55 12.18 -3.35 -3.76
C GLU A 55 12.23 -4.75 -4.35
N LYS A 56 11.15 -5.53 -4.22
CA LYS A 56 11.13 -6.96 -4.58
C LYS A 56 10.53 -7.22 -5.94
N PHE A 57 9.59 -6.39 -6.36
CA PHE A 57 8.77 -6.63 -7.56
C PHE A 57 8.94 -5.56 -8.65
N LYS A 58 9.69 -4.49 -8.37
CA LYS A 58 9.91 -3.35 -9.27
C LYS A 58 8.61 -2.64 -9.67
N GLU A 59 7.64 -2.62 -8.76
CA GLU A 59 6.33 -2.00 -8.94
C GLU A 59 6.28 -0.66 -8.20
N PRO A 60 6.05 0.48 -8.88
CA PRO A 60 5.91 1.76 -8.20
C PRO A 60 4.59 1.83 -7.42
N GLY A 61 4.58 2.64 -6.36
CA GLY A 61 3.46 2.75 -5.43
C GLY A 61 3.00 4.17 -5.19
N MET A 62 1.71 4.35 -4.92
CA MET A 62 1.14 5.63 -4.50
C MET A 62 0.50 5.49 -3.12
N TYR A 63 0.84 6.39 -2.22
CA TYR A 63 0.21 6.52 -0.91
C TYR A 63 -0.63 7.81 -0.88
N ILE A 64 -1.94 7.64 -0.70
CA ILE A 64 -2.91 8.74 -0.61
C ILE A 64 -3.42 8.81 0.82
N THR A 65 -3.34 9.99 1.44
CA THR A 65 -3.77 10.19 2.83
C THR A 65 -4.55 11.49 3.03
N PHE A 66 -5.40 11.49 4.06
CA PHE A 66 -6.15 12.68 4.50
C PHE A 66 -5.59 13.35 5.75
N GLU A 67 -4.90 12.58 6.58
CA GLU A 67 -4.55 13.00 7.94
C GLU A 67 -3.04 13.24 8.07
N GLU A 68 -2.24 12.27 7.63
CA GLU A 68 -0.82 12.21 7.95
C GLU A 68 0.00 13.33 7.31
N ARG A 69 1.03 13.81 8.04
CA ARG A 69 2.00 14.76 7.49
C ARG A 69 3.16 13.98 6.86
N LYS A 70 3.60 14.44 5.69
CA LYS A 70 4.61 13.77 4.87
C LYS A 70 5.93 13.56 5.63
N ASP A 71 6.43 14.63 6.23
CA ASP A 71 7.64 14.66 7.06
C ASP A 71 7.58 13.62 8.18
N ARG A 72 6.48 13.58 8.94
CA ARG A 72 6.30 12.62 10.03
C ARG A 72 6.29 11.19 9.52
N LEU A 73 5.47 10.89 8.50
CA LEU A 73 5.40 9.55 7.94
C LEU A 73 6.79 9.08 7.47
N TYR A 74 7.54 9.96 6.81
CA TYR A 74 8.84 9.59 6.25
C TYR A 74 9.86 9.29 7.35
N GLN A 75 9.86 10.06 8.44
CA GLN A 75 10.69 9.76 9.62
C GLN A 75 10.28 8.44 10.27
N ASP A 76 8.99 8.25 10.54
CA ASP A 76 8.48 7.02 11.18
C ASP A 76 8.81 5.77 10.35
N MET A 77 8.76 5.85 9.01
CA MET A 77 9.08 4.72 8.14
C MET A 77 10.59 4.48 8.00
N LEU A 78 11.41 5.50 8.21
CA LEU A 78 12.87 5.37 8.21
C LEU A 78 13.35 4.50 9.39
N ASP A 79 12.66 4.54 10.53
CA ASP A 79 12.93 3.66 11.69
C ASP A 79 12.73 2.16 11.35
N PHE A 80 11.91 1.86 10.35
CA PHE A 80 11.75 0.50 9.80
C PHE A 80 12.76 0.17 8.69
N GLY A 81 13.65 1.10 8.36
CA GLY A 81 14.63 0.99 7.28
C GLY A 81 14.08 1.36 5.89
N TRP A 82 12.89 1.96 5.81
CA TRP A 82 12.26 2.31 4.54
C TRP A 82 12.44 3.80 4.21
N ASP A 83 13.35 4.09 3.29
CA ASP A 83 13.63 5.47 2.85
C ASP A 83 12.65 5.92 1.76
N LEU A 84 11.49 6.42 2.19
CA LEU A 84 10.45 6.93 1.27
C LEU A 84 10.91 8.17 0.48
N ALA A 85 11.81 8.98 1.03
CA ALA A 85 12.34 10.15 0.33
C ALA A 85 13.19 9.73 -0.88
N LYS A 86 14.02 8.71 -0.70
CA LYS A 86 14.77 8.09 -1.79
C LYS A 86 13.83 7.52 -2.86
N TYR A 87 12.83 6.74 -2.46
CA TYR A 87 11.90 6.14 -3.43
C TYR A 87 11.09 7.17 -4.22
N GLU A 88 10.73 8.29 -3.58
CA GLU A 88 10.05 9.39 -4.26
C GLU A 88 10.97 10.12 -5.24
N LYS A 89 12.23 10.39 -4.85
CA LYS A 89 13.24 11.00 -5.74
C LYS A 89 13.52 10.13 -6.97
N GLU A 90 13.48 8.81 -6.81
CA GLU A 90 13.64 7.84 -7.90
C GLU A 90 12.36 7.66 -8.76
N GLY A 91 11.26 8.36 -8.43
CA GLY A 91 9.99 8.25 -9.14
C GLY A 91 9.24 6.93 -8.91
N LYS A 92 9.61 6.16 -7.88
CA LYS A 92 9.02 4.85 -7.55
C LYS A 92 7.92 4.94 -6.49
N PHE A 93 7.87 6.04 -5.75
CA PHE A 93 6.86 6.29 -4.73
C PHE A 93 6.24 7.67 -4.93
N VAL A 94 4.92 7.77 -4.77
CA VAL A 94 4.19 9.04 -4.82
C VAL A 94 3.41 9.23 -3.53
N PHE A 95 3.62 10.36 -2.85
CA PHE A 95 2.83 10.77 -1.70
C PHE A 95 1.81 11.84 -2.11
N LEU A 96 0.52 11.55 -1.97
CA LEU A 96 -0.56 12.53 -2.15
C LEU A 96 -1.29 12.76 -0.84
N LYS A 97 -1.40 14.04 -0.48
CA LYS A 97 -2.24 14.47 0.64
C LYS A 97 -3.41 15.31 0.13
N TYR A 98 -4.61 14.91 0.51
CA TYR A 98 -5.81 15.70 0.32
C TYR A 98 -6.38 16.09 1.67
N LYS A 99 -6.94 17.29 1.81
CA LYS A 99 -7.88 17.56 2.89
C LYS A 99 -9.22 16.92 2.52
N PRO A 100 -10.02 16.42 3.48
CA PRO A 100 -11.36 15.91 3.20
C PRO A 100 -12.23 16.90 2.39
N THR A 101 -12.04 18.20 2.59
CA THR A 101 -12.73 19.26 1.83
C THR A 101 -12.34 19.34 0.36
N GLN A 102 -11.15 18.86 -0.01
CA GLN A 102 -10.65 18.85 -1.39
C GLN A 102 -11.18 17.64 -2.18
N VAL A 103 -11.54 16.55 -1.51
CA VAL A 103 -12.08 15.33 -2.15
C VAL A 103 -13.39 15.62 -2.89
N LYS A 104 -14.23 16.50 -2.34
CA LYS A 104 -15.48 16.92 -3.00
C LYS A 104 -15.24 17.60 -4.36
N LYS A 105 -14.05 18.14 -4.62
CA LYS A 105 -13.72 18.71 -5.92
C LYS A 105 -13.25 17.64 -6.91
N VAL A 106 -12.54 16.61 -6.43
CA VAL A 106 -11.98 15.52 -7.26
C VAL A 106 -13.04 14.49 -7.68
N LEU A 107 -14.09 14.29 -6.88
CA LEU A 107 -15.14 13.30 -7.18
C LEU A 107 -16.32 13.87 -7.98
N VAL A 108 -16.35 15.18 -8.23
CA VAL A 108 -17.49 15.90 -8.82
C VAL A 108 -17.10 16.63 -10.12
N GLU A 109 -15.85 16.45 -10.56
CA GLU A 109 -15.36 16.77 -11.91
C GLU A 109 -15.20 15.48 -12.72
#